data_AF-A0A819SHJ8-F1
#
_entry.id   AF-A0A819SHJ8-F1
#
_cell.length_a   1.000
_cell.length_b   1.000
_cell.length_c   1.000
_cell.angle_alpha   90.00
_cell.angle_beta   90.00
_cell.angle_gamma   90.00
#
_symmetry.space_group_name_H-M   'P 1'
#
loop_
_entity.id
_entity.type
_entity.pdbx_description
1 polymer ?
#
loop_
_entity_poly.entity_id
_entity_poly.type
_entity_poly.pdbx_seq_one_letter_code
_entity_poly.pdbx_strand_id
1 'polypeptide(L)'
;MSIYTTITASLPFIEVDINLSPQQMSMFINGLKYVKPCQSQFSSKSIEQLVSEQYQSLSTTVKNCLQDHRIPTANKRAEEAFQALKYIVIRRTDKSKVFYIGKATDFARKSEEYMLKTEAYQEITSGRCPLSDMLCAVQTLLSSLVAQKALSFQQYSKISPKLNKLELGHYHGLPKPHKPGTPLRPIIACIHAPATLVSQFLNDLLAPIYLNVAREITFINGIDVIRKLEKYILDGHFQVTTKFIIIDVTDLYTMIPREGALHALMRFLEKNSHHGKIGTLSIDAIMRMARLILDTNCFAYNNKYYQQTRGGAMGSAFTQVLANIYMFEWEQDLIKHQTVHKGMYGRFVKHLPNEKVWWKKAERKNVE
;
A
#
# COMPACT_ATOMS: atom_id res chain seq x y z
N MET A 1 -45.93 14.04 -0.03
CA MET A 1 -46.53 12.97 -0.86
C MET A 1 -46.40 13.40 -2.31
N SER A 2 -45.79 12.73 -3.28
CA SER A 2 -45.16 11.42 -3.39
C SER A 2 -44.10 11.58 -4.50
N ILE A 3 -42.81 11.41 -4.20
CA ILE A 3 -41.71 11.45 -5.19
C ILE A 3 -41.43 10.02 -5.73
N TYR A 4 -42.30 9.06 -5.41
CA TYR A 4 -42.24 7.70 -5.93
C TYR A 4 -43.16 7.53 -7.12
N THR A 5 -42.78 8.10 -8.27
CA THR A 5 -43.35 7.73 -9.57
C THR A 5 -42.23 7.55 -10.58
N THR A 6 -41.71 6.32 -10.56
CA THR A 6 -41.31 5.46 -11.71
C THR A 6 -40.01 4.75 -11.36
N ILE A 7 -40.12 3.69 -10.54
CA ILE A 7 -39.13 2.62 -10.57
C ILE A 7 -39.38 1.90 -11.90
N THR A 8 -38.69 2.32 -12.96
CA THR A 8 -38.57 1.48 -14.15
C THR A 8 -37.88 0.20 -13.73
N ALA A 9 -38.50 -0.95 -13.99
CA ALA A 9 -37.82 -2.23 -13.90
C ALA A 9 -36.46 -2.10 -14.58
N SER A 10 -35.38 -2.35 -13.84
CA SER A 10 -34.02 -2.36 -14.39
C SER A 10 -34.03 -3.20 -15.67
N LEU A 11 -33.60 -2.61 -16.79
CA LEU A 11 -33.31 -3.34 -18.02
C LEU A 11 -32.58 -4.65 -17.65
N PRO A 12 -32.88 -5.79 -18.31
CA PRO A 12 -32.16 -7.02 -18.06
C PRO A 12 -30.66 -6.73 -18.20
N PHE A 13 -29.94 -6.83 -17.09
CA PHE A 13 -28.49 -6.77 -17.08
C PHE A 13 -28.01 -8.04 -17.77
N ILE A 14 -27.52 -7.90 -19.00
CA ILE A 14 -26.82 -8.97 -19.69
C ILE A 14 -25.42 -9.00 -19.06
N GLU A 15 -25.20 -9.96 -18.18
CA GLU A 15 -23.88 -10.24 -17.64
C GLU A 15 -23.08 -10.97 -18.72
N VAL A 16 -22.09 -10.27 -19.28
CA VAL A 16 -21.26 -10.80 -20.35
C VAL A 16 -19.85 -11.02 -19.82
N ASP A 17 -19.35 -12.24 -19.90
CA ASP A 17 -17.94 -12.52 -19.60
C ASP A 17 -17.07 -12.08 -20.77
N ILE A 18 -16.29 -11.02 -20.55
CA ILE A 18 -15.46 -10.38 -21.57
C ILE A 18 -14.15 -11.18 -21.80
N ASN A 19 -13.88 -12.24 -21.02
CA ASN A 19 -12.69 -13.11 -21.17
C ASN A 19 -11.37 -12.31 -21.33
N LEU A 20 -11.24 -11.22 -20.57
CA LEU A 20 -10.08 -10.33 -20.65
C LEU A 20 -8.82 -11.06 -20.20
N SER A 21 -7.73 -10.91 -20.95
CA SER A 21 -6.43 -11.42 -20.54
C SER A 21 -5.97 -10.76 -19.22
N PRO A 22 -5.09 -11.38 -18.42
CA PRO A 22 -4.56 -10.76 -17.20
C PRO A 22 -3.95 -9.37 -17.43
N GLN A 23 -3.37 -9.15 -18.62
CA GLN A 23 -2.81 -7.85 -19.02
C GLN A 23 -3.91 -6.82 -19.32
N GLN A 24 -4.96 -7.22 -20.05
CA GLN A 24 -6.12 -6.37 -20.31
C GLN A 24 -6.91 -6.04 -19.04
N MET A 25 -7.05 -7.01 -18.14
CA MET A 25 -7.64 -6.82 -16.82
C MET A 25 -6.81 -5.85 -15.97
N SER A 26 -5.48 -5.96 -16.01
CA SER A 26 -4.58 -5.00 -15.36
C SER A 26 -4.75 -3.58 -15.90
N MET A 27 -4.95 -3.41 -17.22
CA MET A 27 -5.23 -2.10 -17.81
C MET A 27 -6.58 -1.53 -17.39
N PHE A 28 -7.64 -2.35 -17.35
CA PHE A 28 -8.94 -1.93 -16.83
C PHE A 28 -8.85 -1.48 -15.36
N ILE A 29 -8.09 -2.22 -14.53
CA ILE A 29 -7.91 -1.93 -13.10
C ILE A 29 -6.97 -0.75 -12.86
N ASN A 30 -5.99 -0.53 -13.74
CA ASN A 30 -4.96 0.49 -13.55
C ASN A 30 -5.14 1.76 -14.40
N GLY A 31 -6.09 1.77 -15.33
CA GLY A 31 -6.34 2.83 -16.30
C GLY A 31 -5.58 2.61 -17.61
N LEU A 32 -6.19 3.02 -18.73
CA LEU A 32 -5.69 2.80 -20.09
C LEU A 32 -4.33 3.48 -20.39
N LYS A 33 -3.93 4.48 -19.61
CA LYS A 33 -2.60 5.12 -19.68
C LYS A 33 -1.54 4.43 -18.80
N TYR A 34 -1.90 3.35 -18.11
CA TYR A 34 -0.98 2.62 -17.25
C TYR A 34 -0.14 1.64 -18.09
N VAL A 35 0.85 2.17 -18.81
CA VAL A 35 1.95 1.35 -19.34
C VAL A 35 2.92 1.12 -18.19
N LYS A 36 3.22 -0.15 -17.90
CA LYS A 36 4.31 -0.51 -16.98
C LYS A 36 5.59 0.23 -17.43
N PRO A 37 6.10 1.20 -16.65
CA PRO A 37 7.13 2.14 -17.10
C PRO A 37 8.47 1.49 -17.47
N CYS A 38 8.63 0.18 -17.27
CA CYS A 38 9.90 -0.53 -17.44
C CYS A 38 9.93 -1.47 -18.65
N GLN A 39 8.82 -1.67 -19.37
CA GLN A 39 8.86 -2.43 -20.63
C GLN A 39 9.24 -1.56 -21.84
N SER A 40 9.13 -0.23 -21.74
CA SER A 40 9.47 0.67 -22.84
C SER A 40 10.96 0.84 -23.08
N GLN A 41 11.83 0.61 -22.08
CA GLN A 41 13.29 0.67 -22.29
C GLN A 41 13.85 -0.57 -22.99
N PHE A 42 13.07 -1.66 -23.05
CA PHE A 42 13.40 -2.88 -23.81
C PHE A 42 12.56 -3.02 -25.10
N SER A 43 11.76 -2.00 -25.43
CA SER A 43 10.91 -1.95 -26.62
C SER A 43 11.38 -0.83 -27.53
N SER A 44 11.47 -1.09 -28.83
CA SER A 44 11.74 -0.04 -29.84
C SER A 44 10.56 0.92 -30.05
N LYS A 45 9.45 0.72 -29.35
CA LYS A 45 8.21 1.50 -29.48
C LYS A 45 8.12 2.60 -28.41
N SER A 46 7.60 3.76 -28.80
CA SER A 46 7.29 4.85 -27.87
C SER A 46 6.17 4.46 -26.88
N ILE A 47 6.12 5.12 -25.72
CA ILE A 47 5.05 4.91 -24.73
C ILE A 47 3.67 5.18 -25.34
N GLU A 48 3.54 6.20 -26.18
CA GLU A 48 2.29 6.55 -26.86
C GLU A 48 1.83 5.46 -27.83
N GLN A 49 2.75 4.86 -28.58
CA GLN A 49 2.46 3.71 -29.44
C GLN A 49 2.02 2.51 -28.60
N LEU A 50 2.71 2.21 -27.50
CA LEU A 50 2.35 1.11 -26.60
C LEU A 50 0.96 1.31 -25.97
N VAL A 51 0.63 2.53 -25.50
CA VAL A 51 -0.70 2.88 -24.99
C VAL A 51 -1.76 2.69 -26.07
N SER A 52 -1.50 3.20 -27.28
CA SER A 52 -2.44 3.15 -28.40
C SER A 52 -2.72 1.72 -28.84
N GLU A 53 -1.68 0.90 -29.03
CA GLU A 53 -1.81 -0.51 -29.42
C GLU A 53 -2.60 -1.32 -28.38
N GLN A 54 -2.28 -1.13 -27.10
CA GLN A 54 -2.97 -1.83 -26.04
C GLN A 54 -4.43 -1.36 -25.86
N TYR A 55 -4.69 -0.06 -26.03
CA TYR A 55 -6.05 0.47 -26.06
C TYR A 55 -6.86 -0.13 -27.20
N GLN A 56 -6.29 -0.22 -28.41
CA GLN A 56 -6.96 -0.82 -29.57
C GLN A 56 -7.25 -2.29 -29.32
N SER A 57 -6.28 -3.05 -28.78
CA SER A 57 -6.50 -4.44 -28.38
C SER A 57 -7.68 -4.57 -27.40
N LEU A 58 -7.72 -3.75 -26.35
CA LEU A 58 -8.79 -3.77 -25.37
C LEU A 58 -10.15 -3.40 -25.99
N SER A 59 -10.19 -2.31 -26.75
CA SER A 59 -11.40 -1.86 -27.42
C SER A 59 -11.94 -2.90 -28.38
N THR A 60 -11.07 -3.60 -29.11
CA THR A 60 -11.45 -4.70 -30.00
C THR A 60 -12.01 -5.87 -29.22
N THR A 61 -11.38 -6.30 -28.12
CA THR A 61 -11.92 -7.38 -27.27
C THR A 61 -13.31 -7.06 -26.73
N VAL A 62 -13.52 -5.83 -26.22
CA VAL A 62 -14.85 -5.41 -25.74
C VAL A 62 -15.85 -5.33 -26.89
N LYS A 63 -15.47 -4.78 -28.05
CA LYS A 63 -16.35 -4.71 -29.22
C LYS A 63 -16.77 -6.09 -29.72
N ASN A 64 -15.82 -7.02 -29.83
CA ASN A 64 -16.10 -8.40 -30.26
C ASN A 64 -17.05 -9.07 -29.27
N CYS A 65 -16.78 -8.95 -27.97
CA CYS A 65 -17.65 -9.47 -26.92
C CYS A 65 -19.09 -8.93 -27.02
N LEU A 66 -19.26 -7.62 -27.25
CA LEU A 66 -20.58 -7.02 -27.46
C LEU A 66 -21.25 -7.54 -28.75
N GLN A 67 -20.49 -7.70 -29.84
CA GLN A 67 -21.00 -8.25 -31.11
C GLN A 67 -21.44 -9.71 -30.96
N ASP A 68 -20.66 -10.54 -30.26
CA ASP A 68 -20.98 -11.94 -29.97
C ASP A 68 -22.31 -12.07 -29.22
N HIS A 69 -22.63 -11.09 -28.38
CA HIS A 69 -23.88 -11.02 -27.61
C HIS A 69 -24.97 -10.19 -28.32
N ARG A 70 -24.78 -9.88 -29.61
CA ARG A 70 -25.70 -9.10 -30.46
C ARG A 70 -26.05 -7.73 -29.89
N ILE A 71 -25.16 -7.15 -29.08
CA ILE A 71 -25.32 -5.81 -28.54
C ILE A 71 -24.86 -4.79 -29.61
N PRO A 72 -25.73 -3.86 -30.05
CA PRO A 72 -25.38 -2.92 -31.11
C PRO A 72 -24.22 -2.01 -30.71
N THR A 73 -23.08 -2.12 -31.40
CA THR A 73 -21.89 -1.27 -31.19
C THR A 73 -21.82 -0.08 -32.14
N ALA A 74 -22.66 -0.05 -33.17
CA ALA A 74 -22.70 0.99 -34.21
C ALA A 74 -23.60 2.19 -33.86
N ASN A 75 -24.26 2.20 -32.70
CA ASN A 75 -25.02 3.37 -32.26
C ASN A 75 -24.06 4.45 -31.77
N LYS A 76 -24.31 5.71 -32.15
CA LYS A 76 -23.58 6.90 -31.69
C LYS A 76 -23.30 6.91 -30.17
N ARG A 77 -24.26 6.46 -29.34
CA ARG A 77 -24.05 6.31 -27.88
C ARG A 77 -22.94 5.33 -27.50
N ALA A 78 -22.82 4.21 -28.21
CA ALA A 78 -21.77 3.23 -27.98
C ALA A 78 -20.40 3.79 -28.40
N GLU A 79 -20.33 4.47 -29.55
CA GLU A 79 -19.11 5.16 -30.00
C GLU A 79 -18.67 6.24 -29.02
N GLU A 80 -19.59 7.08 -28.55
CA GLU A 80 -19.34 8.09 -27.52
C GLU A 80 -18.86 7.46 -26.21
N ALA A 81 -19.45 6.34 -25.77
CA ALA A 81 -19.01 5.60 -24.59
C ALA A 81 -17.59 5.04 -24.75
N PHE A 82 -17.27 4.43 -25.90
CA PHE A 82 -15.93 3.95 -26.21
C PHE A 82 -14.91 5.09 -26.29
N GLN A 83 -15.27 6.23 -26.90
CA GLN A 83 -14.43 7.44 -26.90
C GLN A 83 -14.17 7.94 -25.47
N ALA A 84 -15.20 7.91 -24.62
CA ALA A 84 -15.12 8.35 -23.23
C ALA A 84 -14.23 7.43 -22.37
N LEU A 85 -14.15 6.12 -22.67
CA LEU A 85 -13.29 5.17 -21.94
C LEU A 85 -11.82 5.64 -21.88
N LYS A 86 -11.32 6.33 -22.92
CA LYS A 86 -9.97 6.92 -22.95
C LYS A 86 -9.71 7.91 -21.81
N TYR A 87 -10.76 8.52 -21.28
CA TYR A 87 -10.71 9.58 -20.29
C TYR A 87 -11.27 9.16 -18.93
N ILE A 88 -11.64 7.89 -18.76
CA ILE A 88 -12.21 7.34 -17.54
C ILE A 88 -11.20 6.41 -16.86
N VAL A 89 -11.17 6.45 -15.53
CA VAL A 89 -10.40 5.56 -14.68
C VAL A 89 -11.37 4.70 -13.89
N ILE A 90 -11.18 3.37 -13.99
CA ILE A 90 -11.91 2.39 -13.19
C ILE A 90 -10.93 1.83 -12.14
N ARG A 91 -11.28 1.94 -10.87
CA ARG A 91 -10.40 1.52 -9.76
C ARG A 91 -11.18 0.76 -8.71
N ARG A 92 -10.55 -0.24 -8.10
CA ARG A 92 -11.07 -0.78 -6.83
C ARG A 92 -10.97 0.29 -5.75
N THR A 93 -12.01 0.39 -4.93
CA THR A 93 -12.06 1.36 -3.84
C THR A 93 -11.39 0.84 -2.56
N ASP A 94 -10.89 1.76 -1.73
CA ASP A 94 -10.41 1.46 -0.38
C ASP A 94 -11.59 1.06 0.52
N LYS A 95 -11.44 -0.07 1.22
CA LYS A 95 -12.38 -0.63 2.23
C LYS A 95 -13.80 -0.96 1.75
N SER A 96 -14.15 -0.63 0.52
CA SER A 96 -15.45 -0.91 -0.08
C SER A 96 -15.23 -1.84 -1.26
N LYS A 97 -16.08 -2.87 -1.39
CA LYS A 97 -16.00 -3.88 -2.48
C LYS A 97 -16.66 -3.36 -3.76
N VAL A 98 -16.54 -2.07 -4.03
CA VAL A 98 -17.14 -1.42 -5.20
C VAL A 98 -16.06 -0.90 -6.14
N PHE A 99 -16.47 -0.51 -7.33
CA PHE A 99 -15.60 0.15 -8.30
C PHE A 99 -15.85 1.66 -8.27
N TYR A 100 -14.77 2.41 -8.34
CA TYR A 100 -14.78 3.83 -8.63
C TYR A 100 -14.69 4.00 -10.14
N ILE A 101 -15.59 4.80 -10.70
CA ILE A 101 -15.55 5.24 -12.09
C ILE A 101 -15.47 6.77 -12.07
N GLY A 102 -14.41 7.35 -12.63
CA GLY A 102 -14.24 8.81 -12.64
C GLY A 102 -13.32 9.27 -13.76
N LYS A 103 -13.22 10.59 -13.96
CA LYS A 103 -12.34 11.17 -14.99
C LYS A 103 -10.87 10.97 -14.64
N ALA A 104 -10.04 10.66 -15.64
CA ALA A 104 -8.60 10.52 -15.48
C ALA A 104 -7.93 11.81 -14.96
N THR A 105 -8.42 12.97 -15.40
CA THR A 105 -7.97 14.29 -14.94
C THR A 105 -8.27 14.52 -13.46
N ASP A 106 -9.44 14.11 -12.99
CA ASP A 106 -9.80 14.19 -11.56
C ASP A 106 -8.91 13.29 -10.70
N PHE A 107 -8.60 12.08 -11.19
CA PHE A 107 -7.70 11.16 -10.50
C PHE A 107 -6.25 11.69 -10.43
N ALA A 108 -5.77 12.31 -11.52
CA ALA A 108 -4.46 12.96 -11.57
C ALA A 108 -4.39 14.12 -10.56
N ARG A 109 -5.35 15.04 -10.62
CA ARG A 109 -5.48 16.17 -9.68
C ARG A 109 -5.47 15.70 -8.23
N LYS A 110 -6.28 14.69 -7.87
CA LYS A 110 -6.32 14.13 -6.50
C LYS A 110 -5.00 13.51 -6.06
N SER A 111 -4.23 12.96 -7.00
CA SER A 111 -2.91 12.39 -6.69
C SER A 111 -1.89 13.50 -6.44
N GLU A 112 -1.88 14.53 -7.28
CA GLU A 112 -1.02 15.70 -7.13
C GLU A 112 -1.33 16.46 -5.83
N GLU A 113 -2.61 16.65 -5.51
CA GLU A 113 -3.05 17.25 -4.24
C GLU A 113 -2.56 16.46 -3.03
N TYR A 114 -2.57 15.12 -3.10
CA TYR A 114 -2.04 14.28 -2.04
C TYR A 114 -0.52 14.43 -1.89
N MET A 115 0.21 14.41 -3.02
CA MET A 115 1.66 14.58 -3.02
C MET A 115 2.06 15.95 -2.45
N LEU A 116 1.37 17.01 -2.88
CA LEU A 116 1.58 18.38 -2.39
C LEU A 116 1.28 18.50 -0.90
N LYS A 117 0.12 18.00 -0.45
CA LYS A 117 -0.30 18.07 0.95
C LYS A 117 0.68 17.38 1.90
N THR A 118 1.27 16.27 1.47
CA THR A 118 2.14 15.45 2.33
C THR A 118 3.61 15.85 2.27
N GLU A 119 4.01 16.53 1.19
CA GLU A 119 5.41 16.88 0.88
C GLU A 119 6.35 15.67 0.98
N ALA A 120 5.81 14.46 0.81
CA ALA A 120 6.53 13.22 1.07
C ALA A 120 7.27 12.69 -0.16
N TYR A 121 7.02 13.30 -1.33
CA TYR A 121 7.54 12.85 -2.61
C TYR A 121 8.24 14.02 -3.31
N GLN A 122 9.47 13.76 -3.74
CA GLN A 122 10.27 14.72 -4.48
C GLN A 122 10.47 14.20 -5.91
N GLU A 123 10.24 15.06 -6.90
CA GLU A 123 10.51 14.74 -8.29
C GLU A 123 12.03 14.64 -8.53
N ILE A 124 12.46 13.60 -9.24
CA ILE A 124 13.85 13.42 -9.69
C ILE A 124 14.00 14.19 -11.01
N THR A 125 14.54 15.40 -10.93
CA THR A 125 14.58 16.37 -12.05
C THR A 125 15.58 16.02 -13.15
N SER A 126 16.49 15.07 -12.93
CA SER A 126 17.45 14.62 -13.95
C SER A 126 16.80 13.90 -15.13
N GLY A 127 15.55 13.45 -15.00
CA GLY A 127 14.85 12.64 -16.00
C GLY A 127 15.42 11.23 -16.18
N ARG A 128 16.51 10.88 -15.50
CA ARG A 128 17.12 9.54 -15.54
C ARG A 128 16.33 8.59 -14.65
N CYS A 129 15.99 7.42 -15.20
CA CYS A 129 15.35 6.35 -14.44
C CYS A 129 16.27 5.88 -13.29
N PRO A 130 15.83 5.88 -12.02
CA PRO A 130 16.67 5.53 -10.87
C PRO A 130 16.88 4.03 -10.70
N LEU A 131 16.28 3.19 -11.54
CA LEU A 131 16.24 1.73 -11.36
C LEU A 131 17.64 1.11 -11.31
N SER A 132 18.56 1.57 -12.18
CA SER A 132 19.94 1.06 -12.23
C SER A 132 20.71 1.43 -10.96
N ASP A 133 20.57 2.65 -10.48
CA ASP A 133 21.26 3.14 -9.29
C ASP A 133 20.73 2.42 -8.02
N MET A 134 19.41 2.20 -7.95
CA MET A 134 18.79 1.39 -6.90
C MET A 134 19.27 -0.06 -6.91
N LEU A 135 19.38 -0.69 -8.09
CA LEU A 135 19.90 -2.05 -8.23
C LEU A 135 21.35 -2.13 -7.75
N CYS A 136 22.20 -1.19 -8.18
CA CYS A 136 23.60 -1.11 -7.79
C CYS A 136 23.74 -0.98 -6.26
N ALA A 137 22.95 -0.10 -5.64
CA ALA A 137 22.96 0.10 -4.20
C ALA A 137 22.57 -1.17 -3.42
N VAL A 138 21.52 -1.88 -3.88
CA VAL A 138 21.10 -3.16 -3.27
C VAL A 138 22.18 -4.22 -3.43
N GLN A 139 22.71 -4.42 -4.64
CA GLN A 139 23.75 -5.43 -4.88
C GLN A 139 25.02 -5.14 -4.08
N THR A 140 25.44 -3.88 -3.99
CA THR A 140 26.60 -3.46 -3.20
C THR A 140 26.41 -3.78 -1.73
N LEU A 141 25.25 -3.44 -1.15
CA LEU A 141 24.96 -3.77 0.24
C LEU A 141 24.98 -5.28 0.46
N LEU A 142 24.25 -6.05 -0.34
CA LEU A 142 24.14 -7.50 -0.17
C LEU A 142 25.50 -8.20 -0.29
N SER A 143 26.32 -7.81 -1.26
CA SER A 143 27.70 -8.33 -1.41
C SER A 143 28.56 -8.02 -0.18
N SER A 144 28.47 -6.81 0.37
CA SER A 144 29.20 -6.45 1.59
C SER A 144 28.77 -7.29 2.80
N LEU A 145 27.47 -7.60 2.93
CA LEU A 145 26.93 -8.40 4.02
C LEU A 145 27.34 -9.89 3.91
N VAL A 146 27.47 -10.41 2.70
CA VAL A 146 28.03 -11.76 2.47
C VAL A 146 29.51 -11.80 2.83
N ALA A 147 30.30 -10.81 2.40
CA ALA A 147 31.72 -10.71 2.73
C ALA A 147 31.96 -10.66 4.25
N GLN A 148 31.06 -9.98 4.98
CA GLN A 148 31.07 -9.91 6.44
C GLN A 148 30.51 -11.17 7.13
N LYS A 149 30.13 -12.22 6.38
CA LYS A 149 29.47 -13.43 6.88
C LYS A 149 28.16 -13.18 7.64
N ALA A 150 27.54 -12.02 7.43
CA ALA A 150 26.27 -11.64 8.05
C ALA A 150 25.08 -12.34 7.37
N LEU A 151 25.22 -12.60 6.07
CA LEU A 151 24.27 -13.38 5.25
C LEU A 151 24.91 -14.68 4.74
N SER A 152 24.16 -15.77 4.80
CA SER A 152 24.52 -17.00 4.10
C SER A 152 24.28 -16.87 2.59
N PHE A 153 24.91 -17.74 1.80
CA PHE A 153 24.67 -17.79 0.35
C PHE A 153 23.19 -18.02 0.01
N GLN A 154 22.50 -18.87 0.78
CA GLN A 154 21.07 -19.13 0.59
C GLN A 154 20.22 -17.90 0.88
N GLN A 155 20.54 -17.13 1.94
CA GLN A 155 19.85 -15.88 2.25
C GLN A 155 20.10 -14.85 1.14
N TYR A 156 21.37 -14.66 0.74
CA TYR A 156 21.74 -13.78 -0.37
C TYR A 156 20.97 -14.08 -1.64
N SER A 157 20.93 -15.36 -2.07
CA SER A 157 20.20 -15.78 -3.26
C SER A 157 18.69 -15.51 -3.16
N LYS A 158 18.09 -15.74 -1.98
CA LYS A 158 16.66 -15.48 -1.74
C LYS A 158 16.29 -14.01 -1.78
N ILE A 159 17.16 -13.12 -1.30
CA ILE A 159 16.87 -11.69 -1.17
C ILE A 159 17.46 -10.83 -2.29
N SER A 160 18.21 -11.45 -3.21
CA SER A 160 18.76 -10.78 -4.39
C SER A 160 17.66 -10.42 -5.40
N PRO A 161 17.73 -9.23 -6.03
CA PRO A 161 16.79 -8.84 -7.07
C PRO A 161 16.77 -9.82 -8.25
N LYS A 162 15.57 -10.18 -8.73
CA LYS A 162 15.40 -11.04 -9.91
C LYS A 162 15.48 -10.20 -11.18
N LEU A 163 16.65 -10.19 -11.83
CA LEU A 163 16.94 -9.32 -12.97
C LEU A 163 15.92 -9.43 -14.12
N ASN A 164 15.41 -10.64 -14.39
CA ASN A 164 14.43 -10.89 -15.45
C ASN A 164 13.01 -10.35 -15.17
N LYS A 165 12.74 -9.88 -13.95
CA LYS A 165 11.44 -9.33 -13.55
C LYS A 165 11.55 -7.90 -13.04
N LEU A 166 12.76 -7.33 -13.01
CA LEU A 166 13.06 -6.07 -12.35
C LEU A 166 12.22 -4.92 -12.93
N GLU A 167 11.50 -4.22 -12.07
CA GLU A 167 10.67 -3.07 -12.47
C GLU A 167 10.78 -1.98 -11.39
N LEU A 168 10.81 -0.72 -11.81
CA LEU A 168 10.67 0.42 -10.91
C LEU A 168 9.27 0.41 -10.26
N GLY A 169 9.18 0.92 -9.04
CA GLY A 169 7.91 1.13 -8.37
C GLY A 169 6.98 2.03 -9.19
N HIS A 170 5.68 1.92 -8.95
CA HIS A 170 4.69 2.79 -9.58
C HIS A 170 3.68 3.29 -8.56
N TYR A 171 3.27 4.54 -8.72
CA TYR A 171 2.20 5.11 -7.90
C TYR A 171 0.84 4.77 -8.47
N HIS A 172 -0.09 4.38 -7.60
CA HIS A 172 -1.52 4.41 -7.89
C HIS A 172 -2.33 4.76 -6.64
N GLY A 173 -3.49 5.38 -6.84
CA GLY A 173 -4.42 5.71 -5.76
C GLY A 173 -5.59 4.73 -5.66
N LEU A 174 -5.97 4.34 -4.44
CA LEU A 174 -7.25 3.67 -4.16
C LEU A 174 -8.27 4.70 -3.68
N PRO A 175 -9.37 4.97 -4.41
CA PRO A 175 -10.37 5.95 -4.00
C PRO A 175 -11.08 5.56 -2.70
N LYS A 176 -11.30 6.52 -1.81
CA LYS A 176 -12.00 6.34 -0.52
C LYS A 176 -13.42 6.93 -0.60
N PRO A 177 -14.41 6.23 -1.20
CA PRO A 177 -15.76 6.79 -1.39
C PRO A 177 -16.50 7.06 -0.07
N HIS A 178 -16.06 6.41 1.02
CA HIS A 178 -16.57 6.62 2.37
C HIS A 178 -16.03 7.90 3.05
N LYS A 179 -15.25 8.74 2.34
CA LYS A 179 -14.75 10.02 2.83
C LYS A 179 -15.23 11.16 1.91
N PRO A 180 -15.55 12.35 2.45
CA PRO A 180 -15.96 13.51 1.64
C PRO A 180 -14.92 13.82 0.54
N GLY A 181 -15.40 14.08 -0.67
CA GLY A 181 -14.55 14.36 -1.85
C GLY A 181 -13.86 13.14 -2.46
N THR A 182 -14.06 11.93 -1.92
CA THR A 182 -13.47 10.67 -2.41
C THR A 182 -11.95 10.78 -2.61
N PRO A 183 -11.18 11.12 -1.56
CA PRO A 183 -9.72 11.24 -1.64
C PRO A 183 -9.07 9.88 -1.94
N LEU A 184 -7.83 9.92 -2.43
CA LEU A 184 -7.06 8.71 -2.74
C LEU A 184 -6.29 8.19 -1.51
N ARG A 185 -6.14 6.88 -1.41
CA ARG A 185 -5.07 6.22 -0.64
C ARG A 185 -3.89 6.02 -1.59
N PRO A 186 -2.72 6.63 -1.37
CA PRO A 186 -1.57 6.34 -2.22
C PRO A 186 -1.11 4.90 -2.00
N ILE A 187 -0.68 4.25 -3.06
CA ILE A 187 0.01 2.97 -3.03
C ILE A 187 1.19 3.09 -3.97
N ILE A 188 2.39 2.82 -3.44
CA ILE A 188 3.58 2.64 -4.26
C ILE A 188 3.76 1.13 -4.39
N ALA A 189 3.45 0.60 -5.56
CA ALA A 189 3.57 -0.82 -5.81
C ALA A 189 4.98 -1.13 -6.34
N CYS A 190 5.75 -1.74 -5.46
CA CYS A 190 7.16 -2.08 -5.67
C CYS A 190 7.35 -3.59 -5.86
N ILE A 191 6.38 -4.33 -6.40
CA ILE A 191 6.40 -5.82 -6.40
C ILE A 191 7.71 -6.40 -6.96
N HIS A 192 8.32 -5.73 -7.93
CA HIS A 192 9.58 -6.14 -8.54
C HIS A 192 10.70 -5.10 -8.44
N ALA A 193 10.60 -4.16 -7.49
CA ALA A 193 11.67 -3.20 -7.25
C ALA A 193 12.89 -3.86 -6.58
N PRO A 194 14.11 -3.32 -6.77
CA PRO A 194 15.35 -3.87 -6.22
C PRO A 194 15.29 -4.18 -4.71
N ALA A 195 14.77 -3.27 -3.89
CA ALA A 195 14.77 -3.42 -2.43
C ALA A 195 13.62 -4.29 -1.87
N THR A 196 12.72 -4.81 -2.70
CA THR A 196 11.48 -5.45 -2.23
C THR A 196 11.71 -6.72 -1.45
N LEU A 197 12.64 -7.56 -1.89
CA LEU A 197 12.97 -8.79 -1.19
C LEU A 197 13.77 -8.53 0.10
N VAL A 198 14.60 -7.48 0.11
CA VAL A 198 15.28 -6.98 1.32
C VAL A 198 14.25 -6.48 2.34
N SER A 199 13.24 -5.73 1.88
CA SER A 199 12.11 -5.25 2.69
C SER A 199 11.30 -6.41 3.26
N GLN A 200 11.02 -7.47 2.48
CA GLN A 200 10.33 -8.65 2.99
C GLN A 200 11.16 -9.37 4.05
N PHE A 201 12.46 -9.55 3.79
CA PHE A 201 13.37 -10.20 4.72
C PHE A 201 13.46 -9.48 6.08
N LEU A 202 13.58 -8.15 6.09
CA LEU A 202 13.55 -7.40 7.36
C LEU A 202 12.19 -7.49 8.06
N ASN A 203 11.08 -7.51 7.32
CA ASN A 203 9.78 -7.71 7.92
C ASN A 203 9.68 -9.09 8.60
N ASP A 204 10.10 -10.14 7.92
CA ASP A 204 10.05 -11.51 8.44
C ASP A 204 10.95 -11.70 9.66
N LEU A 205 12.04 -10.94 9.74
CA LEU A 205 12.93 -10.89 10.90
C LEU A 205 12.31 -10.13 12.08
N LEU A 206 11.77 -8.93 11.84
CA LEU A 206 11.42 -7.98 12.91
C LEU A 206 9.98 -8.09 13.38
N ALA A 207 9.04 -8.45 12.52
CA ALA A 207 7.61 -8.50 12.87
C ALA A 207 7.32 -9.50 14.01
N PRO A 208 7.89 -10.72 14.04
CA PRO A 208 7.68 -11.65 15.15
C PRO A 208 8.21 -11.11 16.48
N ILE A 209 9.37 -10.45 16.45
CA ILE A 209 9.99 -9.84 17.65
C ILE A 209 9.08 -8.73 18.18
N TYR A 210 8.64 -7.83 17.29
CA TYR A 210 7.72 -6.76 17.64
C TYR A 210 6.44 -7.29 18.27
N LEU A 211 5.81 -8.31 17.67
CA LEU A 211 4.56 -8.89 18.18
C LEU A 211 4.73 -9.55 19.54
N ASN A 212 5.89 -10.15 19.81
CA ASN A 212 6.18 -10.71 21.12
C ASN A 212 6.32 -9.60 22.18
N VAL A 213 7.06 -8.53 21.86
CA VAL A 213 7.32 -7.40 22.78
C VAL A 213 6.06 -6.57 23.05
N ALA A 214 5.25 -6.33 22.01
CA ALA A 214 4.08 -5.45 22.08
C ALA A 214 2.75 -6.21 22.28
N ARG A 215 2.79 -7.51 22.66
CA ARG A 215 1.61 -8.39 22.75
C ARG A 215 0.47 -7.79 23.57
N GLU A 216 0.79 -7.28 24.76
CA GLU A 216 -0.21 -6.77 25.71
C GLU A 216 -0.98 -5.58 25.16
N ILE A 217 -0.30 -4.69 24.43
CA ILE A 217 -0.89 -3.47 23.87
C ILE A 217 -1.35 -3.62 22.41
N THR A 218 -1.18 -4.79 21.79
CA THR A 218 -1.60 -5.03 20.41
C THR A 218 -2.99 -5.64 20.40
N PHE A 219 -3.91 -5.06 19.62
CA PHE A 219 -5.20 -5.66 19.33
C PHE A 219 -5.17 -6.35 17.97
N ILE A 220 -5.40 -7.67 17.99
CA ILE A 220 -5.38 -8.49 16.78
C ILE A 220 -6.68 -8.31 15.99
N ASN A 221 -7.81 -8.38 16.67
CA ASN A 221 -9.14 -8.29 16.10
C ASN A 221 -10.17 -7.87 17.17
N GLY A 222 -11.45 -7.73 16.77
CA GLY A 222 -12.50 -7.34 17.71
C GLY A 222 -12.74 -8.33 18.85
N ILE A 223 -12.52 -9.63 18.61
CA ILE A 223 -12.69 -10.67 19.65
C ILE A 223 -11.59 -10.53 20.70
N ASP A 224 -10.35 -10.27 20.28
CA ASP A 224 -9.22 -10.01 21.19
C ASP A 224 -9.47 -8.78 22.07
N VAL A 225 -10.05 -7.72 21.50
CA VAL A 225 -10.46 -6.52 22.27
C VAL A 225 -11.53 -6.86 23.30
N ILE A 226 -12.56 -7.62 22.92
CA ILE A 226 -13.63 -8.03 23.85
C ILE A 226 -13.06 -8.84 25.01
N ARG A 227 -12.19 -9.83 24.74
CA ARG A 227 -11.55 -10.64 25.77
C ARG A 227 -10.71 -9.80 26.73
N LYS A 228 -9.94 -8.84 26.21
CA LYS A 228 -9.15 -7.92 27.04
C LYS A 228 -10.05 -7.01 27.88
N LEU A 229 -11.19 -6.57 27.35
CA LEU A 229 -12.18 -5.78 28.08
C LEU A 229 -12.91 -6.61 29.15
N GLU A 230 -13.27 -7.85 28.87
CA GLU A 230 -13.86 -8.78 29.85
C GLU A 230 -12.91 -8.99 31.03
N LYS A 231 -11.61 -9.24 30.76
CA LYS A 231 -10.59 -9.32 31.78
C LYS A 231 -10.49 -8.01 32.58
N TYR A 232 -10.49 -6.86 31.91
CA TYR A 232 -10.46 -5.56 32.56
C TYR A 232 -11.65 -5.32 33.50
N ILE A 233 -12.84 -5.83 33.15
CA ILE A 233 -14.03 -5.83 34.01
C ILE A 233 -13.84 -6.78 35.20
N LEU A 234 -13.37 -8.01 34.97
CA LEU A 234 -13.15 -9.01 36.02
C LEU A 234 -12.11 -8.55 37.05
N ASP A 235 -11.09 -7.82 36.61
CA ASP A 235 -10.07 -7.22 37.47
C ASP A 235 -10.60 -6.02 38.29
N GLY A 236 -11.89 -5.66 38.14
CA GLY A 236 -12.55 -4.58 38.88
C GLY A 236 -12.13 -3.18 38.43
N HIS A 237 -11.52 -3.05 37.25
CA HIS A 237 -11.04 -1.76 36.75
C HIS A 237 -12.12 -0.96 36.00
N PHE A 238 -13.20 -1.61 35.58
CA PHE A 238 -14.30 -0.97 34.88
C PHE A 238 -15.21 -0.19 35.84
N GLN A 239 -15.32 1.12 35.64
CA GLN A 239 -16.08 2.03 36.50
C GLN A 239 -17.13 2.80 35.69
N VAL A 240 -18.14 3.34 36.36
CA VAL A 240 -19.16 4.22 35.73
C VAL A 240 -18.51 5.48 35.12
N THR A 241 -17.35 5.88 35.62
CA THR A 241 -16.55 7.01 35.14
C THR A 241 -15.62 6.64 33.97
N THR A 242 -15.51 5.36 33.59
CA THR A 242 -14.65 4.90 32.51
C THR A 242 -15.10 5.48 31.17
N LYS A 243 -14.17 6.14 30.45
CA LYS A 243 -14.42 6.73 29.13
C LYS A 243 -13.73 5.92 28.05
N PHE A 244 -14.43 5.72 26.93
CA PHE A 244 -13.87 5.09 25.73
C PHE A 244 -13.37 6.17 24.76
N ILE A 245 -12.09 6.10 24.42
CA ILE A 245 -11.44 7.05 23.50
C ILE A 245 -10.86 6.26 22.33
N ILE A 246 -11.16 6.70 21.11
CA ILE A 246 -10.60 6.14 19.88
C ILE A 246 -9.81 7.24 19.18
N ILE A 247 -8.54 6.98 18.91
CA ILE A 247 -7.63 7.90 18.23
C ILE A 247 -7.29 7.32 16.85
N ASP A 248 -7.46 8.11 15.78
CA ASP A 248 -7.08 7.73 14.42
C ASP A 248 -5.84 8.52 13.97
N VAL A 249 -4.74 7.81 13.71
CA VAL A 249 -3.51 8.44 13.21
C VAL A 249 -3.59 8.59 11.70
N THR A 250 -3.59 9.84 11.22
CA THR A 250 -3.72 10.15 9.80
C THR A 250 -2.41 9.91 9.04
N ASP A 251 -2.49 9.19 7.92
CA ASP A 251 -1.39 8.99 6.95
C ASP A 251 -0.06 8.49 7.56
N LEU A 252 -0.13 7.70 8.64
CA LEU A 252 1.00 7.21 9.43
C LEU A 252 2.24 6.85 8.58
N TYR A 253 2.10 5.92 7.63
CA TYR A 253 3.23 5.43 6.84
C TYR A 253 3.94 6.51 6.03
N THR A 254 3.21 7.49 5.51
CA THR A 254 3.77 8.59 4.70
C THR A 254 4.36 9.70 5.58
N MET A 255 3.81 9.90 6.78
CA MET A 255 4.11 11.07 7.60
C MET A 255 5.20 10.85 8.66
N ILE A 256 5.53 9.59 8.98
CA ILE A 256 6.60 9.27 9.95
C ILE A 256 7.94 9.90 9.51
N PRO A 257 8.62 10.65 10.39
CA PRO A 257 9.98 11.13 10.13
C PRO A 257 10.95 9.95 10.00
N ARG A 258 11.73 9.89 8.91
CA ARG A 258 12.63 8.76 8.63
C ARG A 258 13.68 8.56 9.71
N GLU A 259 14.39 9.62 10.07
CA GLU A 259 15.43 9.56 11.10
C GLU A 259 14.82 9.19 12.47
N GLY A 260 13.65 9.73 12.80
CA GLY A 260 12.91 9.33 14.00
C GLY A 260 12.55 7.85 14.03
N ALA A 261 12.11 7.30 12.89
CA ALA A 261 11.80 5.87 12.74
C ALA A 261 13.04 4.99 12.86
N LEU A 262 14.15 5.40 12.24
CA LEU A 262 15.42 4.67 12.31
C LEU A 262 16.01 4.70 13.73
N HIS A 263 15.91 5.83 14.44
CA HIS A 263 16.29 5.89 15.85
C HIS A 263 15.41 5.01 16.73
N ALA A 264 14.09 4.98 16.49
CA ALA A 264 13.19 4.07 17.20
C ALA A 264 13.54 2.60 16.92
N LEU A 265 13.84 2.25 15.67
CA LEU A 265 14.30 0.92 15.29
C LEU A 265 15.62 0.55 16.00
N MET A 266 16.59 1.46 16.03
CA MET A 266 17.88 1.23 16.69
C MET A 266 17.70 0.90 18.18
N ARG A 267 16.94 1.73 18.92
CA ARG A 267 16.64 1.47 20.34
C ARG A 267 15.87 0.16 20.54
N PHE A 268 14.94 -0.14 19.64
CA PHE A 268 14.21 -1.40 19.66
C PHE A 268 15.15 -2.60 19.48
N LEU A 269 16.10 -2.51 18.55
CA LEU A 269 17.10 -3.56 18.33
C LEU A 269 18.05 -3.71 19.52
N GLU A 270 18.54 -2.61 20.10
CA GLU A 270 19.42 -2.64 21.28
C GLU A 270 18.76 -3.39 22.44
N LYS A 271 17.48 -3.10 22.71
CA LYS A 271 16.70 -3.75 23.80
C LYS A 271 16.39 -5.22 23.55
N ASN A 272 16.28 -5.64 22.29
CA ASN A 272 15.76 -6.97 21.92
C ASN A 272 16.80 -7.86 21.22
N SER A 273 18.05 -7.41 21.14
CA SER A 273 19.15 -8.19 20.57
C SER A 273 19.84 -9.06 21.60
N HIS A 274 20.45 -10.15 21.14
CA HIS A 274 21.31 -10.99 21.95
C HIS A 274 22.76 -10.73 21.55
N HIS A 275 23.55 -10.12 22.45
CA HIS A 275 24.92 -9.66 22.18
C HIS A 275 25.04 -8.77 20.93
N GLY A 276 24.11 -7.83 20.75
CA GLY A 276 24.13 -6.89 19.63
C GLY A 276 23.79 -7.52 18.27
N LYS A 277 23.15 -8.70 18.27
CA LYS A 277 22.73 -9.42 17.06
C LYS A 277 21.30 -9.93 17.14
N ILE A 278 20.67 -10.03 15.97
CA ILE A 278 19.43 -10.78 15.74
C ILE A 278 19.75 -11.90 14.75
N GLY A 279 19.81 -13.14 15.25
CA GLY A 279 20.35 -14.25 14.47
C GLY A 279 21.82 -13.98 14.10
N THR A 280 22.13 -14.01 12.80
CA THR A 280 23.49 -13.75 12.28
C THR A 280 23.78 -12.27 12.02
N LEU A 281 22.76 -11.41 12.03
CA LEU A 281 22.88 -10.01 11.66
C LEU A 281 23.21 -9.14 12.86
N SER A 282 24.22 -8.28 12.72
CA SER A 282 24.45 -7.18 13.67
C SER A 282 23.37 -6.12 13.56
N ILE A 283 23.21 -5.32 14.61
CA ILE A 283 22.34 -4.13 14.57
C ILE A 283 22.72 -3.22 13.40
N ASP A 284 24.02 -2.96 13.19
CA ASP A 284 24.51 -2.15 12.05
C ASP A 284 24.05 -2.71 10.69
N ALA A 285 24.15 -4.02 10.47
CA ALA A 285 23.70 -4.64 9.23
C ALA A 285 22.19 -4.42 9.00
N ILE A 286 21.37 -4.59 10.04
CA ILE A 286 19.91 -4.36 9.97
C ILE A 286 19.63 -2.88 9.68
N MET A 287 20.34 -1.96 10.33
CA MET A 287 20.17 -0.52 10.13
C MET A 287 20.57 -0.08 8.71
N ARG A 288 21.65 -0.63 8.15
CA ARG A 288 22.07 -0.39 6.76
C ARG A 288 21.03 -0.90 5.76
N MET A 289 20.45 -2.08 6.00
CA MET A 289 19.34 -2.61 5.18
C MET A 289 18.08 -1.72 5.30
N ALA A 290 17.72 -1.30 6.51
CA ALA A 290 16.57 -0.44 6.76
C ALA A 290 16.69 0.90 6.02
N ARG A 291 17.87 1.55 6.14
CA ARG A 291 18.16 2.81 5.46
C ARG A 291 18.12 2.64 3.94
N LEU A 292 18.75 1.60 3.40
CA LEU A 292 18.69 1.29 1.97
C LEU A 292 17.24 1.19 1.46
N ILE A 293 16.34 0.50 2.17
CA ILE A 293 14.94 0.35 1.76
C ILE A 293 14.23 1.70 1.69
N LEU A 294 14.49 2.61 2.64
CA LEU A 294 13.88 3.94 2.67
C LEU A 294 14.46 4.86 1.58
N ASP A 295 15.78 4.81 1.36
CA ASP A 295 16.48 5.68 0.41
C ASP A 295 16.23 5.27 -1.04
N THR A 296 16.09 3.97 -1.31
CA THR A 296 15.81 3.45 -2.65
C THR A 296 14.32 3.39 -2.99
N ASN A 297 13.47 4.06 -2.23
CA ASN A 297 12.04 4.09 -2.50
C ASN A 297 11.68 5.11 -3.59
N CYS A 298 11.98 4.75 -4.84
CA CYS A 298 11.65 5.53 -6.02
C CYS A 298 10.56 4.85 -6.85
N PHE A 299 9.77 5.68 -7.55
CA PHE A 299 8.68 5.21 -8.39
C PHE A 299 8.44 6.13 -9.58
N ALA A 300 7.78 5.59 -10.61
CA ALA A 300 7.27 6.34 -11.72
C ALA A 300 5.80 6.73 -11.51
N TYR A 301 5.48 7.97 -11.90
CA TYR A 301 4.11 8.47 -11.95
C TYR A 301 4.00 9.55 -13.03
N ASN A 302 2.98 9.45 -13.90
CA ASN A 302 2.70 10.45 -14.93
C ASN A 302 3.94 10.86 -15.75
N ASN A 303 4.68 9.88 -16.28
CA ASN A 303 5.93 10.05 -17.05
C ASN A 303 7.09 10.76 -16.32
N LYS A 304 7.00 10.89 -15.00
CA LYS A 304 8.04 11.44 -14.14
C LYS A 304 8.51 10.40 -13.13
N TYR A 305 9.70 10.62 -12.59
CA TYR A 305 10.26 9.80 -11.52
C TYR A 305 10.22 10.58 -10.20
N TYR A 306 9.89 9.89 -9.14
CA TYR A 306 9.81 10.46 -7.79
C TYR A 306 10.58 9.58 -6.82
N GLN A 307 11.19 10.22 -5.83
CA GLN A 307 11.70 9.57 -4.64
C GLN A 307 10.78 9.95 -3.49
N GLN A 308 10.34 8.95 -2.71
CA GLN A 308 9.73 9.26 -1.42
C GLN A 308 10.85 9.73 -0.49
N THR A 309 10.69 10.87 0.18
CA THR A 309 11.67 11.49 1.10
C THR A 309 11.19 11.51 2.54
N ARG A 310 9.88 11.34 2.77
CA ARG A 310 9.26 11.24 4.10
C ARG A 310 8.51 9.93 4.25
N GLY A 311 8.55 9.35 5.45
CA GLY A 311 7.91 8.06 5.73
C GLY A 311 8.47 6.92 4.86
N GLY A 312 7.66 5.88 4.69
CA GLY A 312 7.94 4.73 3.84
C GLY A 312 6.79 4.43 2.87
N ALA A 313 7.05 3.60 1.85
CA ALA A 313 6.06 3.24 0.85
C ALA A 313 4.89 2.47 1.46
N MET A 314 3.67 2.88 1.14
CA MET A 314 2.42 2.17 1.51
C MET A 314 2.22 0.79 0.81
N GLY A 315 3.29 0.19 0.28
CA GLY A 315 3.33 -1.17 -0.25
C GLY A 315 4.61 -1.94 0.12
N SER A 316 5.49 -1.35 0.93
CA SER A 316 6.70 -2.00 1.43
C SER A 316 6.38 -2.78 2.71
N ALA A 317 6.75 -4.06 2.73
CA ALA A 317 6.59 -4.92 3.91
C ALA A 317 7.31 -4.35 5.14
N PHE A 318 8.55 -3.87 4.98
CA PHE A 318 9.34 -3.30 6.06
C PHE A 318 8.73 -2.01 6.64
N THR A 319 8.14 -1.16 5.79
CA THR A 319 7.50 0.09 6.25
C THR A 319 6.44 -0.16 7.32
N GLN A 320 5.71 -1.28 7.23
CA GLN A 320 4.69 -1.63 8.20
C GLN A 320 5.27 -1.95 9.58
N VAL A 321 6.26 -2.84 9.66
CA VAL A 321 6.90 -3.17 10.95
C VAL A 321 7.66 -1.98 11.51
N LEU A 322 8.32 -1.18 10.66
CA LEU A 322 9.00 0.03 11.09
C LEU A 322 8.05 1.04 11.74
N ALA A 323 6.88 1.28 11.12
CA ALA A 323 5.87 2.16 11.67
C ALA A 323 5.30 1.64 12.99
N ASN A 324 5.12 0.33 13.13
CA ASN A 324 4.68 -0.28 14.37
C ASN A 324 5.70 -0.10 15.51
N ILE A 325 6.99 -0.29 15.21
CA ILE A 325 8.08 -0.06 16.17
C ILE A 325 8.15 1.43 16.55
N TYR A 326 8.07 2.33 15.57
CA TYR A 326 8.04 3.77 15.83
C TYR A 326 6.88 4.17 16.73
N MET A 327 5.66 3.73 16.42
CA MET A 327 4.48 4.00 17.25
C MET A 327 4.61 3.38 18.63
N PHE A 328 5.13 2.16 18.75
CA PHE A 328 5.36 1.55 20.05
C PHE A 328 6.29 2.37 20.93
N GLU A 329 7.41 2.87 20.38
CA GLU A 329 8.32 3.75 21.11
C GLU A 329 7.68 5.11 21.43
N TRP A 330 6.88 5.68 20.53
CA TRP A 330 6.18 6.95 20.73
C TRP A 330 5.06 6.87 21.79
N GLU A 331 4.42 5.70 21.91
CA GLU A 331 3.27 5.47 22.81
C GLU A 331 3.69 5.12 24.25
N GLN A 332 4.99 5.01 24.55
CA GLN A 332 5.46 4.50 25.86
C GLN A 332 4.94 5.32 27.05
N ASP A 333 4.95 6.65 26.97
CA ASP A 333 4.46 7.49 28.06
C ASP A 333 2.95 7.32 28.28
N LEU A 334 2.18 7.19 27.18
CA LEU A 334 0.76 6.89 27.25
C LEU A 334 0.51 5.52 27.87
N ILE A 335 1.24 4.48 27.42
CA ILE A 335 1.12 3.12 27.96
C ILE A 335 1.41 3.14 29.46
N LYS A 336 2.52 3.75 29.88
CA LYS A 336 2.93 3.86 31.28
C LYS A 336 1.85 4.58 32.10
N HIS A 337 1.33 5.70 31.60
CA HIS A 337 0.25 6.44 32.27
C HIS A 337 -0.99 5.57 32.43
N GLN A 338 -1.43 4.87 31.38
CA GLN A 338 -2.59 3.98 31.45
C GLN A 338 -2.34 2.85 32.45
N THR A 339 -1.17 2.21 32.46
CA THR A 339 -0.84 1.17 33.43
C THR A 339 -0.89 1.68 34.88
N VAL A 340 -0.33 2.85 35.17
CA VAL A 340 -0.35 3.45 36.53
C VAL A 340 -1.78 3.74 37.00
N HIS A 341 -2.63 4.21 36.09
CA HIS A 341 -4.03 4.56 36.40
C HIS A 341 -5.02 3.41 36.20
N LYS A 342 -4.53 2.17 36.03
CA LYS A 342 -5.35 0.98 35.74
C LYS A 342 -6.29 1.20 34.55
N GLY A 343 -5.86 1.96 33.56
CA GLY A 343 -6.53 2.14 32.28
C GLY A 343 -6.16 1.03 31.29
N MET A 344 -7.08 0.72 30.37
CA MET A 344 -6.80 -0.19 29.26
C MET A 344 -6.32 0.61 28.04
N TYR A 345 -5.19 0.20 27.47
CA TYR A 345 -4.68 0.73 26.21
C TYR A 345 -4.44 -0.41 25.22
N GLY A 346 -4.74 -0.17 23.95
CA GLY A 346 -4.22 -1.00 22.89
C GLY A 346 -4.40 -0.38 21.52
N ARG A 347 -3.57 -0.82 20.59
CA ARG A 347 -3.54 -0.36 19.21
C ARG A 347 -3.81 -1.52 18.26
N PHE A 348 -4.69 -1.27 17.28
CA PHE A 348 -4.84 -2.18 16.16
C PHE A 348 -3.62 -2.09 15.25
N VAL A 349 -2.99 -3.24 15.01
CA VAL A 349 -1.91 -3.37 14.05
C VAL A 349 -2.47 -3.97 12.77
N LYS A 350 -2.26 -3.30 11.63
CA LYS A 350 -2.67 -3.84 10.33
C LYS A 350 -1.66 -4.92 9.90
N HIS A 351 -2.17 -6.10 9.53
CA HIS A 351 -1.48 -7.29 9.02
C HIS A 351 -0.56 -8.06 9.99
N LEU A 352 -1.09 -9.20 10.43
CA LEU A 352 -0.32 -10.41 10.74
C LEU A 352 -0.21 -11.26 9.45
N PRO A 353 0.86 -12.03 9.23
CA PRO A 353 1.12 -12.69 7.94
C PRO A 353 0.08 -13.72 7.47
N ASN A 354 -0.84 -14.19 8.33
CA ASN A 354 -1.68 -15.36 8.03
C ASN A 354 -3.20 -15.18 8.16
N GLU A 355 -3.72 -13.96 8.31
CA GLU A 355 -5.17 -13.77 8.39
C GLU A 355 -5.68 -12.72 7.40
N LYS A 356 -6.31 -13.19 6.32
CA LYS A 356 -7.21 -12.38 5.49
C LYS A 356 -8.52 -12.13 6.24
N VAL A 357 -8.47 -11.41 7.36
CA VAL A 357 -9.69 -10.98 8.09
C VAL A 357 -9.96 -9.52 7.74
N TRP A 358 -11.05 -9.32 6.99
CA TRP A 358 -11.49 -8.02 6.49
C TRP A 358 -12.59 -7.48 7.40
N TRP A 359 -12.32 -6.41 8.15
CA TRP A 359 -13.35 -5.75 8.95
C TRP A 359 -14.14 -4.73 8.13
N LYS A 360 -15.47 -4.89 8.16
CA LYS A 360 -16.49 -3.91 7.79
C LYS A 360 -16.66 -2.98 8.98
N LYS A 361 -16.42 -1.67 8.82
CA LYS A 361 -16.79 -0.68 9.85
C LYS A 361 -18.33 -0.68 9.91
N ALA A 362 -18.90 -1.04 11.05
CA ALA A 362 -20.33 -0.84 11.27
C ALA A 362 -20.60 0.68 11.17
N GLU A 363 -21.44 1.06 10.21
CA GLU A 363 -21.94 2.41 10.10
C GLU A 363 -22.73 2.71 11.39
N ARG A 364 -22.43 3.84 12.04
CA ARG A 364 -23.33 4.43 13.02
C ARG A 364 -24.64 4.71 12.27
N LYS A 365 -25.68 3.93 12.53
CA LYS A 365 -27.04 4.47 12.43
C LYS A 365 -27.17 5.43 13.60
N ASN A 366 -27.30 6.72 13.29
CA ASN A 366 -27.85 7.67 14.23
C ASN A 366 -29.21 7.12 14.65
N VAL A 367 -29.34 6.78 15.92
CA VAL A 367 -30.64 6.72 16.58
C VAL A 367 -30.65 7.96 17.45
N GLU A 368 -31.62 8.83 17.14
CA GLU A 368 -31.94 10.06 17.86
C GLU A 368 -32.21 9.80 19.35
#